data_AF-A0A225V978-F1
#
_entry.id   AF-A0A225V978-F1
#
_cell.length_a   1.000
_cell.length_b   1.000
_cell.length_c   1.000
_cell.angle_alpha   90.00
_cell.angle_beta   90.00
_cell.angle_gamma   90.00
#
_symmetry.space_group_name_H-M   'P 1'
#
loop_
_entity.id
_entity.type
_entity.pdbx_description
1 polymer ?
#
loop_
_entity_poly.entity_id
_entity_poly.type
_entity_poly.pdbx_seq_one_letter_code
_entity_poly.pdbx_strand_id
1 'polypeptide(L)' 'MHLTLARKGLLSHVEVVKQESEETEVWLTSDAKALGIITQGVELQHQTKIRSVTRAMQAWNTLREYYN' A
#
# COMPACT_ATOMS: atom_id res chain seq x y z
N MET A 1 5.35 9.50 3.09
CA MET A 1 4.21 8.56 3.04
C MET A 1 3.97 7.81 4.35
N HIS A 2 5.02 7.32 5.02
CA HIS A 2 4.96 6.64 6.33
C HIS A 2 4.07 7.34 7.38
N LEU A 3 4.26 8.65 7.59
CA LEU A 3 3.44 9.47 8.51
C LEU A 3 1.95 9.54 8.15
N THR A 4 1.60 9.50 6.86
CA THR A 4 0.20 9.59 6.41
C THR A 4 -0.55 8.27 6.63
N LEU A 5 0.12 7.14 6.38
CA LEU A 5 -0.43 5.81 6.65
C LEU A 5 -0.58 5.56 8.16
N ALA A 6 0.41 5.98 8.96
CA ALA A 6 0.36 5.92 10.42
C ALA A 6 -0.83 6.68 10.99
N ARG A 7 -1.06 7.93 10.54
CA ARG A 7 -2.22 8.73 10.98
C ARG A 7 -3.57 8.12 10.60
N LYS A 8 -3.62 7.32 9.54
CA LYS A 8 -4.84 6.65 9.07
C LYS A 8 -5.01 5.25 9.67
N GLY A 9 -4.09 4.80 10.55
CA GLY A 9 -4.11 3.45 11.12
C GLY A 9 -3.82 2.35 10.10
N LEU A 10 -3.24 2.70 8.96
CA LEU A 10 -2.98 1.78 7.84
C LEU A 10 -1.52 1.34 7.76
N LEU A 11 -0.64 1.81 8.66
CA LEU A 11 0.77 1.45 8.61
C LEU A 11 0.98 -0.06 8.84
N SER A 12 0.35 -0.62 9.87
CA SER A 12 0.40 -2.06 10.15
C SER A 12 -0.18 -2.91 9.02
N HIS A 13 -1.10 -2.36 8.23
CA HIS A 13 -1.72 -3.04 7.09
C HIS A 13 -0.73 -3.27 5.93
N VAL A 14 0.28 -2.42 5.83
CA VAL A 14 1.28 -2.46 4.76
C VAL A 14 2.58 -3.13 5.24
N GLU A 15 2.86 -3.11 6.54
CA GLU A 15 4.04 -3.74 7.15
C GLU A 15 3.82 -5.21 7.55
N VAL A 16 2.58 -5.62 7.87
CA VAL A 16 2.28 -7.00 8.28
C VAL A 16 1.87 -7.82 7.06
N VAL A 17 2.66 -8.84 6.75
CA VAL A 17 2.29 -9.88 5.78
C VAL A 17 1.26 -10.80 6.43
N LYS A 18 -0.03 -10.53 6.21
CA LYS A 18 -1.09 -11.50 6.54
C LYS A 18 -1.11 -12.61 5.48
N GLN A 19 -1.37 -13.85 5.88
CA GLN A 19 -1.60 -14.94 4.93
C GLN A 19 -2.88 -14.67 4.14
N GLU A 20 -2.85 -14.88 2.82
CA GLU A 20 -3.98 -14.67 1.88
C GLU A 20 -5.25 -15.43 2.32
N SER A 21 -5.10 -16.47 3.14
CA SER A 21 -6.15 -17.31 3.71
C SER A 21 -7.06 -16.61 4.74
N GLU A 22 -6.68 -15.42 5.22
CA GLU A 22 -7.44 -14.63 6.20
C GLU A 22 -7.96 -13.28 5.66
N GLU A 23 -7.98 -13.13 4.33
CA GLU A 23 -8.50 -11.94 3.66
C GLU A 23 -10.02 -11.87 3.77
N THR A 24 -10.51 -11.01 4.65
CA THR A 24 -11.94 -10.68 4.78
C THR A 24 -12.31 -9.51 3.88
N GLU A 25 -13.59 -9.32 3.54
CA GLU A 25 -14.04 -8.15 2.76
C GLU A 25 -13.67 -6.81 3.41
N VAL A 26 -13.70 -6.76 4.75
CA VAL A 26 -13.27 -5.59 5.53
C VAL A 26 -11.78 -5.31 5.34
N TRP A 27 -10.96 -6.37 5.27
CA TRP A 27 -9.54 -6.28 4.98
C TRP A 27 -9.30 -5.77 3.55
N LEU A 28 -9.99 -6.34 2.55
CA LEU A 28 -9.89 -5.90 1.14
C LEU A 28 -10.25 -4.42 0.96
N THR A 29 -11.29 -3.96 1.67
CA THR A 29 -11.69 -2.55 1.66
C THR A 29 -10.61 -1.64 2.24
N SER A 30 -9.91 -2.12 3.28
CA SER A 30 -8.81 -1.38 3.92
C SER A 30 -7.56 -1.37 3.03
N ASP A 31 -7.28 -2.48 2.34
CA ASP A 31 -6.18 -2.63 1.38
C ASP A 31 -6.37 -1.69 0.18
N ALA A 32 -7.55 -1.66 -0.41
CA ALA A 32 -7.87 -0.73 -1.50
C ALA A 32 -7.74 0.74 -1.07
N LYS A 33 -8.15 1.09 0.16
CA LYS A 33 -7.94 2.43 0.71
C LYS A 33 -6.45 2.76 0.89
N ALA A 34 -5.68 1.83 1.43
CA ALA A 34 -4.24 1.99 1.59
C ALA A 34 -3.54 2.15 0.25
N LEU A 35 -3.90 1.36 -0.77
CA LEU A 35 -3.38 1.47 -2.13
C LEU A 35 -3.69 2.84 -2.72
N GLY A 36 -4.93 3.34 -2.60
CA GLY A 36 -5.30 4.68 -3.08
C GLY A 36 -4.47 5.80 -2.42
N ILE A 37 -4.19 5.69 -1.12
CA ILE A 37 -3.33 6.65 -0.40
C ILE A 37 -1.88 6.58 -0.91
N ILE A 38 -1.38 5.36 -1.18
CA ILE A 38 -0.06 5.16 -1.75
C ILE A 38 0.02 5.78 -3.14
N THR A 39 -0.93 5.50 -4.03
CA THR A 39 -0.95 6.08 -5.37
C THR A 39 -1.01 7.62 -5.34
N GLN A 40 -1.80 8.21 -4.43
CA GLN A 40 -1.93 9.66 -4.31
C GLN A 40 -0.67 10.36 -3.80
N GLY A 41 0.07 9.74 -2.88
CA GLY A 41 1.25 10.38 -2.30
C GLY A 41 2.57 10.03 -2.99
N VAL A 42 2.54 9.23 -4.05
CA VAL A 42 3.68 8.99 -4.94
C VAL A 42 3.71 10.08 -6.01
N GLU A 43 4.90 10.64 -6.26
CA GLU A 43 5.11 11.61 -7.34
C GLU A 43 4.68 11.03 -8.69
N LEU A 44 4.07 11.88 -9.54
CA LEU A 44 3.46 11.47 -10.81
C LEU A 44 4.42 10.64 -11.69
N GLN A 45 5.70 11.01 -11.73
CA GLN A 45 6.74 10.31 -12.49
C GLN A 45 7.00 8.87 -12.02
N HIS A 46 6.74 8.57 -10.75
CA HIS A 46 6.98 7.25 -10.14
C HIS A 46 5.70 6.39 -10.06
N GLN A 47 4.52 6.95 -10.35
CA GLN A 47 3.26 6.19 -10.34
C GLN A 47 3.24 5.02 -11.33
N THR A 48 3.98 5.12 -12.43
CA THR A 48 4.12 4.03 -13.42
C THR A 48 4.72 2.76 -12.82
N LYS A 49 5.55 2.88 -11.77
CA LYS A 49 6.19 1.75 -11.09
C LYS A 49 5.19 0.88 -10.32
N ILE A 50 4.08 1.46 -9.90
CA ILE A 50 3.02 0.77 -9.14
C ILE A 50 1.74 0.61 -9.97
N ARG A 51 1.79 0.80 -11.30
CA ARG A 51 0.58 0.77 -12.14
C ARG A 51 -0.09 -0.60 -12.18
N SER A 52 0.70 -1.68 -12.10
CA SER A 52 0.22 -3.06 -12.22
C SER A 52 -0.03 -3.75 -10.87
N VAL A 53 0.19 -3.06 -9.74
CA VAL A 53 -0.02 -3.65 -8.42
C VAL A 53 -1.50 -3.59 -8.05
N THR A 54 -2.00 -4.65 -7.43
CA THR A 54 -3.40 -4.75 -6.97
C THR A 54 -3.51 -4.60 -5.46
N ARG A 55 -2.39 -4.70 -4.74
CA ARG A 55 -2.32 -4.67 -3.27
C ARG A 55 -1.50 -3.49 -2.76
N ALA A 56 -1.87 -2.94 -1.61
CA ALA A 56 -1.13 -1.85 -0.98
C ALA A 56 0.28 -2.29 -0.57
N MET A 57 0.43 -3.53 -0.08
CA MET A 57 1.72 -4.10 0.29
C MET A 57 2.68 -4.20 -0.90
N GLN A 58 2.18 -4.66 -2.05
CA GLN A 58 2.99 -4.74 -3.28
C GLN A 58 3.46 -3.35 -3.71
N ALA A 59 2.55 -2.37 -3.72
CA ALA A 59 2.89 -0.98 -4.03
C ALA A 59 4.00 -0.46 -3.11
N TRP A 60 3.87 -0.70 -1.81
CA TRP A 60 4.83 -0.27 -0.81
C TRP A 60 6.20 -0.92 -0.97
N ASN A 61 6.25 -2.24 -1.17
CA ASN A 61 7.51 -2.96 -1.37
C ASN A 61 8.22 -2.50 -2.65
N THR A 62 7.50 -2.37 -3.77
CA THR A 62 8.07 -1.84 -5.02
C THR A 62 8.64 -0.43 -4.86
N LEU A 63 7.94 0.45 -4.15
CA LEU A 63 8.44 1.81 -3.90
C LEU A 63 9.66 1.77 -2.96
N ARG A 64 9.64 0.92 -1.93
CA ARG A 64 10.76 0.76 -1.01
C ARG A 64 12.01 0.27 -1.72
N GLU A 65 11.88 -0.69 -2.62
CA GLU A 65 12.98 -1.18 -3.48
C GLU A 65 13.49 -0.12 -4.45
N TYR A 66 12.62 0.78 -4.91
CA TYR A 66 12.99 1.83 -5.87
C TYR A 66 13.71 3.03 -5.21
N TYR A 67 13.32 3.41 -3.99
CA TYR A 67 13.88 4.57 -3.28
C TYR A 67 15.00 4.23 -2.30
N ASN A 68 15.23 2.95 -1.99
CA ASN A 68 16.40 2.47 -1.27
C ASN A 68 17.57 2.23 -2.22
#